data_AF-A0A6J4WWR9-F1
#
_entry.id   AF-A0A6J4WWR9-F1
#
_cell.length_a   1.000
_cell.length_b   1.000
_cell.length_c   1.000
_cell.angle_alpha   90.00
_cell.angle_beta   90.00
_cell.angle_gamma   90.00
#
_symmetry.space_group_name_H-M   'P 1'
#
loop_
_entity.id
_entity.type
_entity.pdbx_description
1 polymer ?
#
loop_
_entity_poly.entity_id
_entity_poly.type
_entity_poly.pdbx_seq_one_letter_code
_entity_poly.pdbx_strand_id
1 'polypeptide(L)'
;MIAYYVHDDKKETDVIVIPDRECTIPVDRERLEAFISVDPVFASWSGNSCGVVSAEDFGVVIATRDDNGDVCVVDQAVWRERMDRYLGSP
;
A
#
# COMPACT_ATOMS: atom_id res chain seq x y z
N MET A 1 -2.90 -7.93 -10.88
CA MET A 1 -1.90 -6.88 -10.62
C MET A 1 -1.51 -6.97 -9.17
N ILE A 2 -0.25 -6.70 -8.83
CA ILE A 2 0.20 -6.69 -7.43
C ILE A 2 0.40 -5.25 -6.96
N ALA A 3 -0.08 -4.95 -5.75
CA ALA A 3 0.11 -3.70 -5.05
C ALA A 3 0.92 -3.94 -3.78
N TYR A 4 1.82 -3.01 -3.48
CA TYR A 4 2.70 -3.07 -2.32
C TYR A 4 2.37 -1.92 -1.40
N TYR A 5 2.01 -2.22 -0.17
CA TYR A 5 1.88 -1.21 0.87
C TYR A 5 3.24 -0.99 1.53
N VAL A 6 3.78 0.22 1.39
CA VAL A 6 5.15 0.59 1.78
C VAL A 6 5.12 1.74 2.79
N HIS A 7 5.98 1.64 3.79
CA HIS A 7 6.22 2.69 4.77
C HIS A 7 7.63 3.25 4.65
N ASP A 8 7.71 4.57 4.45
CA ASP A 8 8.96 5.34 4.46
C ASP A 8 9.19 5.91 5.86
N ASP A 9 10.00 5.20 6.67
CA ASP A 9 10.37 5.62 8.02
C ASP A 9 11.08 6.98 8.05
N LYS A 10 11.81 7.34 6.98
CA LYS A 10 12.55 8.62 6.94
C LYS A 10 11.64 9.82 6.73
N LYS A 11 10.54 9.62 6.01
CA LYS A 11 9.55 10.68 5.72
C LYS A 11 8.32 10.59 6.61
N GLU A 12 8.18 9.53 7.40
CA GLU A 12 6.98 9.17 8.15
C GLU A 12 5.71 9.16 7.28
N THR A 13 5.87 8.67 6.04
CA THR A 13 4.80 8.59 5.04
C THR A 13 4.57 7.17 4.55
N ASP A 14 3.35 6.94 4.09
CA ASP A 14 2.85 5.65 3.66
C ASP A 14 2.39 5.75 2.20
N VAL A 15 2.81 4.80 1.37
CA VAL A 15 2.46 4.76 -0.06
C VAL A 15 2.08 3.36 -0.51
N ILE A 16 1.15 3.27 -1.44
CA ILE A 16 0.87 2.06 -2.19
C ILE A 16 1.58 2.17 -3.54
N VAL A 17 2.47 1.24 -3.81
CA VAL A 17 3.21 1.14 -5.08
C VAL A 17 2.51 0.10 -5.96
N ILE A 18 2.22 0.47 -7.21
CA ILE A 18 1.67 -0.44 -8.21
C ILE A 18 2.65 -0.47 -9.40
N PRO A 19 3.60 -1.42 -9.41
CA PRO A 19 4.66 -1.47 -10.43
C PRO A 19 4.11 -1.60 -11.86
N ASP A 20 3.08 -2.43 -12.06
CA ASP A 20 2.41 -2.59 -13.37
C ASP A 20 1.82 -1.27 -13.93
N ARG A 21 1.63 -0.27 -13.07
CA ARG A 21 1.08 1.05 -13.40
C ARG A 21 2.12 2.15 -13.32
N GLU A 22 3.36 1.82 -12.95
CA GLU A 22 4.47 2.77 -12.74
C GLU A 22 4.04 3.97 -11.89
N CYS A 23 3.24 3.70 -10.85
CA CYS A 23 2.69 4.76 -10.00
C CYS A 23 2.75 4.43 -8.51
N THR A 24 2.76 5.51 -7.73
CA THR A 24 2.64 5.51 -6.27
C THR A 24 1.43 6.31 -5.85
N ILE A 25 0.74 5.82 -4.82
CA ILE A 25 -0.49 6.40 -4.31
C ILE A 25 -0.27 6.67 -2.83
N PRO A 26 -0.31 7.94 -2.38
CA PRO A 26 -0.25 8.26 -0.96
C PRO A 26 -1.37 7.54 -0.20
N VAL A 27 -1.05 7.00 0.97
CA VAL A 27 -2.03 6.31 1.80
C VAL A 27 -2.68 7.31 2.75
N ASP A 28 -3.99 7.41 2.59
CA ASP A 28 -4.92 7.93 3.57
C ASP A 28 -5.87 6.81 4.02
N ARG A 29 -6.84 7.17 4.86
CA ARG A 29 -7.84 6.23 5.36
C ARG A 29 -8.61 5.54 4.23
N GLU A 30 -9.13 6.30 3.25
CA GLU A 30 -9.94 5.75 2.17
C GLU A 30 -9.13 4.79 1.29
N ARG A 31 -7.86 5.13 1.03
CA ARG A 31 -6.96 4.27 0.26
C ARG A 31 -6.59 3.00 0.99
N LEU A 32 -6.41 3.06 2.32
CA LEU A 32 -6.17 1.85 3.10
C LEU A 32 -7.42 0.98 3.16
N GLU A 33 -8.61 1.56 3.37
CA GLU A 33 -9.90 0.83 3.31
C GLU A 33 -10.07 0.14 1.94
N ALA A 34 -9.80 0.86 0.85
CA ALA A 34 -9.88 0.31 -0.49
C ALA A 34 -8.87 -0.82 -0.71
N PHE A 35 -7.64 -0.67 -0.21
CA PHE A 35 -6.58 -1.69 -0.30
C PHE A 35 -6.96 -2.98 0.42
N ILE A 36 -7.61 -2.91 1.59
CA ILE A 36 -8.07 -4.09 2.35
C ILE A 36 -9.45 -4.59 1.94
N SER A 37 -10.16 -3.88 1.07
CA SER A 37 -11.51 -4.26 0.63
C SER A 37 -11.54 -5.61 -0.10
N VAL A 38 -12.71 -6.20 -0.25
CA VAL A 38 -12.85 -7.49 -0.96
C VAL A 38 -12.48 -7.37 -2.44
N ASP A 39 -12.68 -6.20 -3.05
CA ASP A 39 -12.43 -5.95 -4.48
C ASP A 39 -11.77 -4.56 -4.67
N PRO A 40 -10.43 -4.47 -4.54
CA PRO A 40 -9.71 -3.20 -4.61
C PRO A 40 -9.64 -2.59 -6.03
N VAL A 41 -9.76 -3.39 -7.09
CA VAL A 41 -9.67 -2.99 -8.51
C VAL A 41 -8.48 -2.05 -8.82
N PHE A 42 -7.24 -2.49 -8.58
CA PHE A 42 -6.04 -1.64 -8.70
C PHE A 42 -5.83 -1.10 -10.13
N ALA A 43 -6.32 -1.79 -11.15
CA ALA A 43 -6.28 -1.33 -12.53
C ALA A 43 -6.95 0.05 -12.75
N SER A 44 -7.94 0.39 -11.93
CA SER A 44 -8.62 1.69 -11.98
C SER A 44 -7.90 2.80 -11.19
N TRP A 45 -6.88 2.44 -10.42
CA TRP A 45 -6.18 3.39 -9.56
C TRP A 45 -5.19 4.23 -10.36
N SER A 46 -5.02 5.46 -9.90
CA SER A 46 -4.10 6.46 -10.46
C SER A 46 -3.44 7.24 -9.33
N GLY A 47 -2.16 7.52 -9.48
CA GLY A 47 -1.37 8.27 -8.51
C GLY A 47 -0.22 9.01 -9.19
N ASN A 48 0.80 9.32 -8.41
CA ASN A 48 2.01 9.98 -8.91
C ASN A 48 2.82 8.99 -9.75
N SER A 49 3.20 9.38 -10.96
CA SER A 49 4.10 8.57 -11.78
C SER A 49 5.45 8.44 -11.09
N CYS A 50 5.93 7.21 -10.98
CA CYS A 50 7.22 6.89 -10.37
C CYS A 50 8.22 6.22 -11.32
N GLY A 51 7.79 5.90 -12.54
CA GLY A 51 8.58 5.10 -13.50
C GLY A 51 8.73 3.65 -13.05
N VAL A 52 9.69 2.95 -13.66
CA VAL A 52 10.01 1.55 -13.35
C VAL A 52 10.97 1.51 -12.17
N VAL A 53 10.42 1.27 -10.98
CA VAL A 53 11.12 1.24 -9.69
C VAL A 53 10.55 0.13 -8.82
N SER A 54 11.36 -0.38 -7.89
CA SER A 54 10.91 -1.39 -6.93
C SER A 54 10.12 -0.75 -5.79
N ALA A 55 9.28 -1.53 -5.12
CA ALA A 55 8.52 -1.02 -3.97
C ALA A 55 9.47 -0.65 -2.82
N GLU A 56 10.56 -1.39 -2.69
CA GLU A 56 11.61 -1.21 -1.69
C GLU A 56 12.38 0.12 -1.86
N ASP A 57 12.38 0.71 -3.06
CA ASP A 57 12.98 2.04 -3.29
C ASP A 57 12.21 3.15 -2.54
N PHE A 58 10.96 2.89 -2.16
CA PHE A 58 10.11 3.83 -1.42
C PHE A 58 10.13 3.63 0.10
N GLY A 59 10.69 2.52 0.59
CA GLY A 59 10.70 2.20 2.02
C GLY A 59 10.57 0.71 2.29
N VAL A 60 10.03 0.36 3.46
CA VAL A 60 9.83 -1.02 3.89
C VAL A 60 8.45 -1.50 3.43
N VAL A 61 8.41 -2.61 2.70
CA VAL A 61 7.15 -3.28 2.32
C VAL A 61 6.51 -3.88 3.58
N ILE A 62 5.34 -3.37 3.96
CA ILE A 62 4.57 -3.85 5.11
C ILE A 62 3.64 -4.98 4.70
N ALA A 63 3.00 -4.86 3.55
CA ALA A 63 2.05 -5.83 3.05
C ALA A 63 2.03 -5.83 1.53
N THR A 64 1.66 -6.96 0.95
CA THR A 64 1.40 -7.09 -0.48
C THR A 64 -0.01 -7.56 -0.72
N ARG A 65 -0.56 -7.24 -1.88
CA ARG A 65 -1.87 -7.72 -2.28
C ARG A 65 -1.99 -7.85 -3.79
N ASP A 66 -2.53 -8.97 -4.22
CA ASP A 66 -3.01 -9.14 -5.60
C ASP A 66 -4.47 -8.69 -5.73
N ASP A 67 -4.87 -8.20 -6.92
CA ASP A 67 -6.27 -7.77 -7.19
C ASP A 67 -7.33 -8.77 -6.71
N ASN A 68 -7.04 -10.07 -6.85
CA ASN A 68 -7.94 -11.18 -6.50
C ASN A 68 -7.46 -11.97 -5.27
N GLY A 69 -6.42 -11.49 -4.59
CA GLY A 69 -5.75 -12.16 -3.48
C GLY A 69 -6.07 -11.54 -2.13
N ASP A 70 -5.70 -12.28 -1.08
CA ASP A 70 -5.70 -11.78 0.29
C ASP A 70 -4.56 -10.78 0.52
N VAL A 71 -4.70 -9.97 1.56
CA VAL A 71 -3.60 -9.12 2.04
C VAL A 71 -2.54 -10.02 2.71
N CYS A 72 -1.36 -10.06 2.12
CA CYS A 72 -0.20 -10.75 2.66
C CYS A 72 0.64 -9.78 3.50
N VAL A 73 0.50 -9.84 4.81
CA VAL A 73 1.27 -8.99 5.74
C VAL A 73 2.68 -9.54 5.92
N VAL A 74 3.68 -8.70 5.67
CA VAL A 74 5.12 -8.98 5.79
C VAL A 74 5.64 -8.54 7.17
N ASP A 75 5.26 -7.35 7.63
CA ASP A 75 5.59 -6.83 8.97
C ASP A 75 4.33 -6.62 9.79
N GLN A 76 4.07 -7.54 10.73
CA GLN A 76 2.85 -7.50 11.55
C GLN A 76 2.80 -6.34 12.54
N ALA A 77 3.94 -5.90 13.06
CA ALA A 77 4.00 -4.86 14.08
C ALA A 77 3.68 -3.50 13.44
N VAL A 78 4.36 -3.19 12.33
CA VAL A 78 4.12 -1.96 11.58
C VAL A 78 2.72 -1.98 10.96
N TRP A 79 2.27 -3.13 10.44
CA TRP A 79 0.90 -3.25 9.94
C TRP A 79 -0.15 -2.86 10.97
N ARG A 80 -0.05 -3.39 12.20
CA ARG A 80 -1.01 -3.06 13.27
C ARG A 80 -0.99 -1.57 13.59
N GLU A 81 0.20 -0.98 13.73
CA GLU A 81 0.35 0.45 13.99
C GLU A 81 -0.31 1.31 12.89
N ARG A 82 -0.17 0.91 11.63
CA ARG A 82 -0.77 1.64 10.49
C ARG A 82 -2.27 1.46 10.41
N MET A 83 -2.78 0.25 10.68
CA MET A 83 -4.22 0.01 10.79
C MET A 83 -4.84 0.88 11.91
N ASP A 84 -4.21 0.93 13.08
CA ASP A 84 -4.65 1.81 14.18
C ASP A 84 -4.58 3.30 13.79
N ARG A 85 -3.50 3.72 13.09
CA ARG A 85 -3.31 5.11 12.65
C ARG A 85 -4.39 5.59 11.68
N TYR A 86 -4.75 4.76 10.70
CA TYR A 86 -5.61 5.17 9.59
C TYR A 86 -7.08 4.81 9.77
N LEU A 87 -7.38 3.66 10.39
CA LEU A 87 -8.74 3.15 10.54
C LEU A 87 -9.23 3.28 11.99
N GLY A 88 -8.34 3.60 12.93
CA GLY A 88 -8.60 3.50 14.35
C GLY A 88 -8.52 2.05 14.85
N SER A 89 -8.42 1.90 16.16
CA SER A 89 -8.66 0.60 16.78
C SER A 89 -10.16 0.28 16.70
N PRO A 90 -10.57 -0.94 16.31
CA PRO A 90 -11.96 -1.34 16.38
C PRO A 90 -12.53 -1.31 17.81
#